data_AF-A0A4R5N8B9-F1
#
_entry.id   AF-A0A4R5N8B9-F1
#
_cell.length_a   1.000
_cell.length_b   1.000
_cell.length_c   1.000
_cell.angle_alpha   90.00
_cell.angle_beta   90.00
_cell.angle_gamma   90.00
#
_symmetry.space_group_name_H-M   'P 1'
#
loop_
_entity.id
_entity.type
_entity.pdbx_description
1 polymer ?
#
loop_
_entity_poly.entity_id
_entity_poly.type
_entity_poly.pdbx_seq_one_letter_code
_entity_poly.pdbx_strand_id
1 'polypeptide(L)'
;MSKKIVDENGNTYVQKKPIYKRVLFWIVAIVIIVMFGSMATKNISSKTISSSPSKSSSKSSSSSKPKVSAEFSAALAKAKTYSDTMSMSKQGIYDQLTSEAGEKFPADAAQYAIDNVKADYNKNALNKAKTYQEKMSMSVDSIHDQLVSAAGEKFTTAQADYAIANLNK
;
A
#
# COMPACT_ATOMS: atom_id res chain seq x y z
N MET A 1 27.72 -0.49 -12.38
CA MET A 1 28.63 0.65 -12.15
C MET A 1 27.88 1.75 -11.39
N SER A 2 28.02 1.79 -10.06
CA SER A 2 27.46 2.86 -9.22
C SER A 2 28.49 3.99 -9.12
N LYS A 3 28.07 5.26 -9.27
CA LYS A 3 28.98 6.40 -9.10
C LYS A 3 29.31 6.55 -7.61
N LYS A 4 30.59 6.53 -7.28
CA LYS A 4 31.11 6.83 -5.94
C LYS A 4 31.28 8.34 -5.82
N ILE A 5 30.85 8.92 -4.70
CA ILE A 5 31.08 10.32 -4.34
C ILE A 5 31.86 10.33 -3.04
N VAL A 6 32.91 11.13 -2.97
CA VAL A 6 33.80 11.26 -1.81
C VAL A 6 33.55 12.62 -1.20
N ASP A 7 33.37 12.68 0.13
CA ASP A 7 33.25 13.94 0.87
C ASP A 7 34.63 14.48 1.29
N GLU A 8 34.69 15.72 1.80
CA GLU A 8 35.95 16.35 2.29
C GLU A 8 36.62 15.57 3.44
N ASN A 9 35.92 14.63 4.06
CA ASN A 9 36.40 13.82 5.18
C ASN A 9 36.95 12.45 4.75
N GLY A 10 37.00 12.16 3.43
CA GLY A 10 37.50 10.90 2.89
C GLY A 10 36.49 9.74 2.96
N ASN A 11 35.25 9.99 3.36
CA ASN A 11 34.20 8.98 3.37
C ASN A 11 33.61 8.79 1.97
N THR A 12 33.58 7.54 1.52
CA THR A 12 33.08 7.20 0.19
C THR A 12 31.62 6.74 0.26
N TYR A 13 30.72 7.50 -0.36
CA TYR A 13 29.30 7.16 -0.46
C TYR A 13 28.96 6.53 -1.81
N VAL A 14 28.21 5.43 -1.75
CA VAL A 14 27.71 4.73 -2.94
C VAL A 14 26.28 5.21 -3.22
N GLN A 15 26.10 6.00 -4.28
CA GLN A 15 24.76 6.31 -4.80
C GLN A 15 24.13 5.03 -5.39
N LYS A 16 23.32 4.34 -4.59
CA LYS A 16 22.52 3.21 -5.05
C LYS A 16 21.39 3.76 -5.92
N LYS A 17 21.28 3.28 -7.16
CA LYS A 17 20.24 3.74 -8.08
C LYS A 17 18.87 3.55 -7.43
N PRO A 18 17.98 4.55 -7.51
CA PRO A 18 16.63 4.41 -6.96
C PRO A 18 15.88 3.28 -7.66
N ILE A 19 15.70 2.17 -6.94
CA ILE A 19 14.95 0.99 -7.39
C ILE A 19 13.51 1.33 -7.77
N TYR A 20 12.94 2.41 -7.20
CA TYR A 20 11.61 2.91 -7.56
C TYR A 20 11.48 3.30 -9.04
N LYS A 21 12.56 3.68 -9.75
CA LYS A 21 12.47 3.99 -11.19
C LYS A 21 12.19 2.76 -12.05
N ARG A 22 12.55 1.57 -11.57
CA ARG A 22 12.28 0.29 -12.23
C ARG A 22 10.94 -0.27 -11.78
N VAL A 23 10.61 -0.17 -10.49
CA VAL A 23 9.34 -0.65 -9.94
C VAL A 23 8.14 0.20 -10.41
N LEU A 24 8.31 1.53 -10.54
CA LEU A 24 7.30 2.43 -11.09
C LEU A 24 6.92 2.10 -12.54
N PHE A 25 7.89 1.63 -13.35
CA PHE A 25 7.63 1.19 -14.72
C PHE A 25 6.78 -0.09 -14.77
N TRP A 26 6.98 -1.02 -13.83
CA TRP A 26 6.18 -2.24 -13.72
C TRP A 26 4.76 -1.98 -13.17
N ILE A 27 4.60 -1.05 -12.23
CA ILE A 27 3.27 -0.64 -11.73
C ILE A 27 2.45 0.00 -12.86
N VAL A 28 3.06 0.90 -13.65
CA VAL A 28 2.40 1.49 -14.82
C VAL A 28 2.08 0.43 -15.89
N ALA A 29 2.98 -0.53 -16.14
CA ALA A 29 2.74 -1.61 -17.10
C ALA A 29 1.59 -2.54 -16.69
N ILE A 30 1.46 -2.89 -15.40
CA ILE A 30 0.35 -3.71 -14.89
C ILE A 30 -0.99 -2.96 -14.99
N VAL A 31 -1.00 -1.65 -14.69
CA VAL A 31 -2.19 -0.80 -14.86
C VAL A 31 -2.63 -0.71 -16.32
N ILE A 32 -1.70 -0.66 -17.28
CA ILE A 32 -2.02 -0.64 -18.72
C ILE A 32 -2.57 -1.99 -19.21
N ILE A 33 -2.04 -3.12 -18.71
CA ILE A 33 -2.51 -4.46 -19.09
C ILE A 33 -3.93 -4.73 -18.57
N VAL A 34 -4.29 -4.24 -17.38
CA VAL A 34 -5.65 -4.36 -16.84
C VAL A 34 -6.65 -3.46 -17.60
N MET A 35 -6.19 -2.34 -18.18
CA MET A 35 -7.05 -1.46 -19.00
C MET A 35 -7.24 -1.95 -20.45
N PHE A 36 -6.31 -2.75 -21.00
CA PHE A 36 -6.41 -3.30 -22.37
C PHE A 36 -6.85 -4.77 -22.44
N GLY A 37 -6.86 -5.49 -21.33
CA GLY A 37 -7.22 -6.90 -21.25
C GLY A 37 -8.72 -7.19 -21.16
N SER A 38 -9.59 -6.41 -21.82
CA SER A 38 -11.01 -6.77 -22.00
C SER A 38 -11.71 -5.86 -23.04
N MET A 39 -11.48 -6.09 -24.33
CA MET A 39 -12.48 -5.70 -25.34
C MET A 39 -12.29 -6.47 -26.66
N ALA A 40 -12.86 -7.67 -26.71
CA ALA A 40 -13.32 -8.27 -27.94
C ALA A 40 -14.80 -7.90 -28.13
N THR A 41 -15.09 -6.68 -28.58
CA THR A 41 -16.37 -6.34 -29.21
C THR A 41 -16.20 -5.25 -30.26
N LYS A 42 -16.75 -5.58 -31.41
CA LYS A 42 -16.82 -4.89 -32.70
C LYS A 42 -17.61 -3.58 -32.61
N ASN A 43 -17.02 -2.45 -33.03
CA ASN A 43 -17.53 -1.51 -34.06
C ASN A 43 -16.85 -0.14 -33.94
N ILE A 44 -16.12 0.21 -34.99
CA ILE A 44 -15.43 1.48 -35.21
C ILE A 44 -16.41 2.43 -35.89
N SER A 45 -16.67 3.58 -35.26
CA SER A 45 -16.99 4.81 -35.99
C SER A 45 -16.35 6.00 -35.28
N SER A 46 -15.65 6.78 -36.10
CA SER A 46 -14.75 7.90 -35.86
C SER A 46 -15.24 9.02 -34.93
N LYS A 47 -14.31 9.70 -34.22
CA LYS A 47 -13.97 11.16 -34.39
C LYS A 47 -13.20 11.78 -33.18
N THR A 48 -11.90 12.03 -33.41
CA THR A 48 -11.15 13.31 -33.23
C THR A 48 -11.01 14.05 -31.86
N ILE A 49 -9.75 14.07 -31.35
CA ILE A 49 -8.86 15.16 -30.83
C ILE A 49 -9.39 16.18 -29.78
N SER A 50 -8.71 16.31 -28.60
CA SER A 50 -7.91 17.49 -28.15
C SER A 50 -7.87 17.76 -26.61
N SER A 51 -6.64 17.78 -26.04
CA SER A 51 -6.03 18.69 -25.03
C SER A 51 -6.78 19.27 -23.78
N SER A 52 -6.20 18.99 -22.59
CA SER A 52 -6.08 19.66 -21.24
C SER A 52 -6.61 21.10 -20.98
N PRO A 53 -6.70 21.66 -19.71
CA PRO A 53 -6.22 21.21 -18.37
C PRO A 53 -7.15 21.45 -17.12
N SER A 54 -6.73 20.91 -15.97
CA SER A 54 -6.88 21.35 -14.54
C SER A 54 -8.19 21.98 -14.01
N LYS A 55 -8.78 21.37 -12.94
CA LYS A 55 -9.52 22.13 -11.92
C LYS A 55 -9.50 21.48 -10.53
N SER A 56 -8.84 22.19 -9.61
CA SER A 56 -8.96 22.10 -8.16
C SER A 56 -10.41 22.28 -7.73
N SER A 57 -10.87 21.45 -6.80
CA SER A 57 -12.04 21.74 -5.97
C SER A 57 -11.85 21.19 -4.56
N SER A 58 -11.16 21.98 -3.75
CA SER A 58 -11.42 22.08 -2.31
C SER A 58 -12.91 22.27 -2.05
N LYS A 59 -13.52 21.40 -1.24
CA LYS A 59 -14.85 21.67 -0.66
C LYS A 59 -14.88 21.31 0.82
N SER A 60 -14.61 22.34 1.62
CA SER A 60 -15.33 22.76 2.82
C SER A 60 -15.92 21.67 3.73
N SER A 61 -15.24 21.52 4.86
CA SER A 61 -15.79 21.38 6.21
C SER A 61 -17.28 21.67 6.40
N SER A 62 -18.00 20.72 6.98
CA SER A 62 -19.14 20.98 7.87
C SER A 62 -18.92 20.26 9.20
N SER A 63 -18.54 21.05 10.19
CA SER A 63 -18.38 20.67 11.59
C SER A 63 -19.74 20.40 12.25
N SER A 64 -19.96 19.17 12.68
CA SER A 64 -20.76 18.86 13.88
C SER A 64 -20.00 17.82 14.70
N LYS A 65 -19.64 18.19 15.94
CA LYS A 65 -18.93 17.33 16.90
C LYS A 65 -19.62 15.95 17.01
N PRO A 66 -18.96 14.82 16.77
CA PRO A 66 -19.64 13.54 16.81
C PRO A 66 -19.35 12.75 18.08
N LYS A 67 -20.44 12.30 18.71
CA LYS A 67 -20.53 10.95 19.27
C LYS A 67 -20.21 10.01 18.09
N VAL A 68 -19.03 9.37 18.08
CA VAL A 68 -18.44 8.55 16.99
C VAL A 68 -19.39 8.43 15.80
N SER A 69 -19.21 9.28 14.77
CA SER A 69 -20.17 9.34 13.68
C SER A 69 -20.26 7.98 12.97
N ALA A 70 -21.35 7.73 12.25
CA ALA A 70 -21.55 6.47 11.53
C ALA A 70 -20.34 6.10 10.65
N GLU A 71 -19.66 7.12 10.11
CA GLU A 71 -18.46 6.99 9.29
C GLU A 71 -17.24 6.44 10.06
N PHE A 72 -17.01 6.90 11.29
CA PHE A 72 -15.92 6.43 12.14
C PHE A 72 -16.14 4.97 12.56
N SER A 73 -17.39 4.61 12.82
CA SER A 73 -17.78 3.22 13.11
C SER A 73 -17.62 2.31 11.89
N ALA A 74 -17.99 2.80 10.71
CA ALA A 74 -17.81 2.07 9.45
C ALA A 74 -16.33 1.87 9.10
N ALA A 75 -15.50 2.90 9.26
CA ALA A 75 -14.06 2.81 9.07
C ALA A 75 -13.42 1.79 10.03
N LEU A 76 -13.82 1.79 11.31
CA LEU A 76 -13.37 0.80 12.29
C LEU A 76 -13.78 -0.64 11.91
N ALA A 77 -15.02 -0.83 11.45
CA ALA A 77 -15.48 -2.14 10.99
C ALA A 77 -14.67 -2.64 9.77
N LYS A 78 -14.38 -1.75 8.81
CA LYS A 78 -13.54 -2.06 7.65
C LYS A 78 -12.09 -2.36 8.05
N ALA A 79 -11.52 -1.58 8.95
CA ALA A 79 -10.17 -1.83 9.50
C ALA A 79 -10.06 -3.23 10.11
N LYS A 80 -11.07 -3.62 10.89
CA LYS A 80 -11.15 -4.97 11.46
C LYS A 80 -11.20 -6.04 10.36
N THR A 81 -12.06 -5.88 9.35
CA THR A 81 -12.13 -6.82 8.22
C THR A 81 -10.79 -6.94 7.49
N TYR A 82 -10.11 -5.83 7.19
CA TYR A 82 -8.82 -5.86 6.51
C TYR A 82 -7.72 -6.54 7.34
N SER A 83 -7.72 -6.33 8.65
CA SER A 83 -6.85 -7.08 9.56
C SER A 83 -7.19 -8.58 9.54
N ASP A 84 -8.44 -8.94 9.82
CA ASP A 84 -8.84 -10.33 10.09
C ASP A 84 -8.80 -11.20 8.84
N THR A 85 -9.23 -10.66 7.69
CA THR A 85 -9.38 -11.44 6.45
C THR A 85 -8.18 -11.31 5.53
N MET A 86 -7.56 -10.14 5.47
CA MET A 86 -6.45 -9.86 4.55
C MET A 86 -5.10 -9.80 5.26
N SER A 87 -5.06 -9.90 6.59
CA SER A 87 -3.82 -9.84 7.38
C SER A 87 -2.96 -8.63 7.03
N MET A 88 -3.60 -7.48 6.82
CA MET A 88 -2.90 -6.26 6.42
C MET A 88 -2.13 -5.63 7.59
N SER A 89 -1.09 -4.86 7.28
CA SER A 89 -0.38 -4.05 8.26
C SER A 89 -1.20 -2.84 8.71
N LYS A 90 -0.81 -2.24 9.83
CA LYS A 90 -1.44 -1.00 10.34
C LYS A 90 -1.46 0.10 9.27
N GLN A 91 -0.32 0.33 8.60
CA GLN A 91 -0.21 1.34 7.55
C GLN A 91 -1.01 0.96 6.29
N GLY A 92 -0.95 -0.31 5.88
CA GLY A 92 -1.70 -0.77 4.71
C GLY A 92 -3.20 -0.61 4.89
N ILE A 93 -3.73 -0.85 6.10
CA ILE A 93 -5.14 -0.62 6.41
C ILE A 93 -5.48 0.87 6.30
N TYR A 94 -4.66 1.77 6.85
CA TYR A 94 -4.88 3.21 6.75
C TYR A 94 -4.95 3.67 5.29
N ASP A 95 -3.99 3.23 4.48
CA ASP A 95 -3.92 3.58 3.06
C ASP A 95 -5.14 3.04 2.30
N GLN A 96 -5.60 1.84 2.63
CA GLN A 96 -6.79 1.25 1.99
C GLN A 96 -8.08 1.97 2.38
N LEU A 97 -8.20 2.41 3.64
CA LEU A 97 -9.36 3.18 4.10
C LEU A 97 -9.43 4.55 3.44
N THR A 98 -8.28 5.18 3.18
CA THR A 98 -8.20 6.54 2.61
C THR A 98 -8.05 6.58 1.08
N SER A 99 -7.75 5.44 0.45
CA SER A 99 -7.51 5.36 -0.99
C SER A 99 -8.73 5.76 -1.81
N GLU A 100 -8.48 6.57 -2.85
CA GLU A 100 -9.46 6.93 -3.88
C GLU A 100 -9.99 5.73 -4.69
N ALA A 101 -9.32 4.59 -4.63
CA ALA A 101 -9.78 3.34 -5.24
C ALA A 101 -10.29 2.34 -4.19
N GLY A 102 -10.17 2.67 -2.90
CA GLY A 102 -10.60 1.85 -1.77
C GLY A 102 -11.89 2.37 -1.17
N GLU A 103 -11.88 2.64 0.12
CA GLU A 103 -13.09 3.03 0.87
C GLU A 103 -13.37 4.54 0.87
N LYS A 104 -12.36 5.37 0.56
CA LYS A 104 -12.47 6.85 0.53
C LYS A 104 -12.96 7.47 1.84
N PHE A 105 -12.71 6.84 2.98
CA PHE A 105 -12.96 7.47 4.26
C PHE A 105 -12.04 8.70 4.42
N PRO A 106 -12.51 9.76 5.09
CA PRO A 106 -11.66 10.88 5.43
C PRO A 106 -10.55 10.42 6.39
N ALA A 107 -9.44 11.15 6.36
CA ALA A 107 -8.23 10.78 7.09
C ALA A 107 -8.46 10.66 8.61
N ASP A 108 -9.34 11.48 9.19
CA ASP A 108 -9.67 11.44 10.62
C ASP A 108 -10.47 10.18 11.01
N ALA A 109 -11.43 9.74 10.19
CA ALA A 109 -12.15 8.48 10.40
C ALA A 109 -11.23 7.26 10.24
N ALA A 110 -10.33 7.28 9.25
CA ALA A 110 -9.33 6.23 9.06
C ALA A 110 -8.34 6.18 10.22
N GLN A 111 -7.85 7.34 10.69
CA GLN A 111 -6.96 7.42 11.85
C GLN A 111 -7.66 6.89 13.10
N TYR A 112 -8.92 7.30 13.35
CA TYR A 112 -9.72 6.76 14.43
C TYR A 112 -9.84 5.23 14.35
N ALA A 113 -10.13 4.69 13.16
CA ALA A 113 -10.21 3.24 12.96
C ALA A 113 -8.90 2.53 13.33
N ILE A 114 -7.77 3.10 12.91
CA ILE A 114 -6.43 2.56 13.16
C ILE A 114 -6.01 2.63 14.63
N ASP A 115 -6.49 3.64 15.37
CA ASP A 115 -6.20 3.78 16.80
C ASP A 115 -7.11 2.90 17.68
N ASN A 116 -8.28 2.50 17.17
CA ASN A 116 -9.28 1.74 17.92
C ASN A 116 -9.42 0.28 17.48
N VAL A 117 -8.87 -0.10 16.33
CA VAL A 117 -8.89 -1.49 15.87
C VAL A 117 -8.00 -2.34 16.77
N LYS A 118 -8.59 -3.39 17.35
CA LYS A 118 -7.87 -4.38 18.15
C LYS A 118 -7.38 -5.48 17.22
N ALA A 119 -6.16 -5.31 16.71
CA ALA A 119 -5.53 -6.25 15.79
C ALA A 119 -4.17 -6.71 16.32
N ASP A 120 -3.86 -7.98 16.12
CA ASP A 120 -2.51 -8.51 16.33
C ASP A 120 -1.72 -8.39 15.02
N TYR A 121 -1.01 -7.29 14.87
CA TYR A 121 -0.24 -7.03 13.65
C TYR A 121 0.99 -7.95 13.49
N ASN A 122 1.49 -8.53 14.59
CA ASN A 122 2.54 -9.55 14.52
C ASN A 122 1.99 -10.84 13.89
N LYS A 123 0.78 -11.23 14.29
CA LYS A 123 0.05 -12.34 13.67
C LYS A 123 -0.29 -12.05 12.20
N ASN A 124 -0.71 -10.84 11.88
CA ASN A 124 -0.97 -10.44 10.48
C ASN A 124 0.30 -10.57 9.62
N ALA A 125 1.45 -10.08 10.11
CA ALA A 125 2.73 -10.20 9.41
C ALA A 125 3.11 -11.67 9.20
N LEU A 126 2.94 -12.53 10.22
CA LEU A 126 3.19 -13.97 10.11
C LEU A 126 2.28 -14.64 9.08
N ASN A 127 0.99 -14.32 9.05
CA ASN A 127 0.06 -14.86 8.06
C ASN A 127 0.44 -14.46 6.62
N LYS A 128 0.86 -13.21 6.43
CA LYS A 128 1.38 -12.72 5.14
C LYS A 128 2.67 -13.44 4.75
N ALA A 129 3.60 -13.60 5.71
CA ALA A 129 4.84 -14.35 5.49
C ALA A 129 4.56 -15.78 5.02
N LYS A 130 3.66 -16.50 5.71
CA LYS A 130 3.20 -17.85 5.31
C LYS A 130 2.59 -17.85 3.92
N THR A 131 1.72 -16.89 3.63
CA THR A 131 1.11 -16.77 2.30
C THR A 131 2.17 -16.60 1.20
N TYR A 132 3.17 -15.76 1.41
CA TYR A 132 4.26 -15.57 0.44
C TYR A 132 5.15 -16.81 0.31
N GLN A 133 5.43 -17.49 1.41
CA GLN A 133 6.20 -18.74 1.39
C GLN A 133 5.44 -19.84 0.64
N GLU A 134 4.17 -20.07 0.97
CA GLU A 134 3.38 -21.19 0.45
C GLU A 134 2.90 -20.96 -0.98
N LYS A 135 2.45 -19.75 -1.31
CA LYS A 135 1.81 -19.47 -2.61
C LYS A 135 2.77 -18.90 -3.65
N MET A 136 3.85 -18.26 -3.21
CA MET A 136 4.81 -17.62 -4.11
C MET A 136 6.22 -18.21 -3.99
N SER A 137 6.43 -19.21 -3.12
CA SER A 137 7.72 -19.88 -2.93
C SER A 137 8.87 -18.91 -2.69
N MET A 138 8.60 -17.78 -2.02
CA MET A 138 9.58 -16.74 -1.79
C MET A 138 10.60 -17.16 -0.72
N SER A 139 11.84 -16.68 -0.86
CA SER A 139 12.86 -16.87 0.18
C SER A 139 12.53 -16.06 1.43
N VAL A 140 13.04 -16.50 2.58
CA VAL A 140 12.87 -15.81 3.88
C VAL A 140 13.26 -14.33 3.80
N ASP A 141 14.43 -14.03 3.20
CA ASP A 141 14.90 -12.65 3.03
C ASP A 141 13.97 -11.83 2.12
N SER A 142 13.48 -12.43 1.02
CA SER A 142 12.55 -11.74 0.12
C SER A 142 11.20 -11.48 0.78
N ILE A 143 10.74 -12.39 1.65
CA ILE A 143 9.53 -12.22 2.44
C ILE A 143 9.70 -11.06 3.41
N HIS A 144 10.84 -10.98 4.12
CA HIS A 144 11.13 -9.87 5.02
C HIS A 144 11.10 -8.53 4.28
N ASP A 145 11.86 -8.41 3.19
CA ASP A 145 11.90 -7.22 2.34
C ASP A 145 10.51 -6.82 1.85
N GLN A 146 9.70 -7.81 1.44
CA GLN A 146 8.34 -7.57 0.97
C GLN A 146 7.39 -7.09 2.08
N LEU A 147 7.54 -7.64 3.30
CA LEU A 147 6.73 -7.23 4.44
C LEU A 147 7.00 -5.76 4.82
N VAL A 148 8.26 -5.33 4.82
CA VAL A 148 8.63 -3.95 5.19
C VAL A 148 8.54 -2.96 4.03
N SER A 149 8.46 -3.44 2.79
CA SER A 149 8.48 -2.60 1.60
C SER A 149 7.37 -1.54 1.61
N ALA A 150 7.76 -0.29 1.32
CA ALA A 150 6.83 0.82 1.15
C ALA A 150 5.87 0.65 -0.04
N ALA A 151 6.17 -0.25 -0.99
CA ALA A 151 5.26 -0.62 -2.07
C ALA A 151 4.59 -1.99 -1.84
N GLY A 152 5.02 -2.71 -0.80
CA GLY A 152 4.48 -4.01 -0.41
C GLY A 152 3.52 -3.86 0.76
N GLU A 153 3.81 -4.59 1.84
CA GLU A 153 2.86 -4.72 2.94
C GLU A 153 2.99 -3.63 4.01
N LYS A 154 4.09 -2.86 4.04
CA LYS A 154 4.30 -1.75 5.00
C LYS A 154 4.20 -2.15 6.48
N PHE A 155 4.55 -3.38 6.83
CA PHE A 155 4.77 -3.75 8.22
C PHE A 155 5.98 -3.01 8.79
N THR A 156 5.99 -2.82 10.10
CA THR A 156 7.21 -2.36 10.78
C THR A 156 8.29 -3.43 10.71
N THR A 157 9.56 -3.03 10.79
CA THR A 157 10.68 -3.97 10.83
C THR A 157 10.51 -5.01 11.94
N ALA A 158 10.12 -4.59 13.14
CA ALA A 158 9.89 -5.50 14.26
C ALA A 158 8.80 -6.56 14.00
N GLN A 159 7.73 -6.20 13.27
CA GLN A 159 6.68 -7.15 12.87
C GLN A 159 7.16 -8.13 11.80
N ALA A 160 7.96 -7.65 10.84
CA ALA A 160 8.58 -8.52 9.84
C ALA A 160 9.60 -9.48 10.48
N ASP A 161 10.44 -8.98 11.39
CA ASP A 161 11.39 -9.80 12.17
C ASP A 161 10.66 -10.88 12.97
N TYR A 162 9.58 -10.50 13.66
CA TYR A 162 8.72 -11.44 14.36
C TYR A 162 8.15 -12.50 13.40
N ALA A 163 7.65 -12.09 12.24
CA ALA A 163 7.09 -13.02 11.26
C ALA A 163 8.12 -14.05 10.79
N ILE A 164 9.33 -13.60 10.43
CA ILE A 164 10.42 -14.48 10.00
C ILE A 164 10.84 -15.43 11.12
N ALA A 165 11.01 -14.92 12.35
CA ALA A 165 11.40 -15.70 13.50
C ALA A 165 10.38 -16.80 13.87
N ASN A 166 9.14 -16.74 13.37
CA ASN A 166 8.08 -17.69 13.65
C ASN A 166 7.55 -18.42 12.40
N LEU A 167 8.18 -18.23 11.23
CA LEU A 167 7.66 -18.72 9.95
C LEU A 167 7.66 -20.25 9.85
N ASN A 168 8.72 -20.91 10.35
CA ASN A 168 8.93 -22.36 10.25
C ASN A 168 8.84 -23.07 11.62
N LYS A 169 8.06 -22.52 12.55
CA LYS A 169 7.83 -23.12 13.87
C LYS A 169 6.56 -23.96 13.88
#